data_AF-A0A315V483-F1
#
_entry.id   AF-A0A315V483-F1
#
_cell.length_a   1.000
_cell.length_b   1.000
_cell.length_c   1.000
_cell.angle_alpha   90.00
_cell.angle_beta   90.00
_cell.angle_gamma   90.00
#
_symmetry.space_group_name_H-M   'P 1'
#
loop_
_entity.id
_entity.type
_entity.pdbx_description
1 polymer ?
#
loop_
_entity_poly.entity_id
_entity_poly.type
_entity_poly.pdbx_seq_one_letter_code
_entity_poly.pdbx_strand_id
1 'polypeptide(L)'
;MGMMLPRNLCLALLMPFLVEAQYEKYSFKSFPQKDMMPLESAYNYALEQYAAQSWAESVKYLELSLRLHRLLRDSETFCGRNCSSASRDSDSPLPDSNLRVVRHILLRAACLKKCKENFPVFKLSYPRRDLLETFEKRIPYRYIQYAYYQLNNMEKAVSATHTFLKKNPDEPYLTKNMNYYKSLFDVDEYLIDHEEQPYESVFLKSVVLYNSGDFSSSARNMEQAITQYFEVYSLCSAGCEGSYEILEFKDFYPSLADLFLDVLKCKVKCEEQLTPNVGGFFVEKFVATMFHYLQFSYYKLNDVKNAAPCAASYMLFDPSDQVMQQNIAYYRFYREQWGLKEKDFQPRPEALRYYNQTIKQKEMLEFALNYLYTDDEDVVSPEEAVTSHSEHPDAEFEGMGDYEESFLAEWWQEPKSKWDAVIDLCAAKRPKLHPQNIEIEDIHRESHILALGEAWTQSSAGSSHMSVIWLVWREEPHGPQDGEGPKGGQMEGADGSLEEVIIYIDLERSQG
;
A
#
# COMPACT_ATOMS: atom_id res chain seq x y z
N MET A 1 65.59 17.68 9.57
CA MET A 1 65.03 17.46 10.93
C MET A 1 63.84 18.38 11.05
N GLY A 2 62.65 17.83 10.84
CA GLY A 2 61.41 18.59 10.72
C GLY A 2 60.74 18.89 12.05
N MET A 3 59.98 19.97 12.10
CA MET A 3 58.89 20.16 13.03
C MET A 3 57.72 20.77 12.25
N MET A 4 56.73 19.93 11.95
CA MET A 4 55.42 20.33 11.44
C MET A 4 54.49 20.57 12.62
N LEU A 5 53.78 21.70 12.60
CA LEU A 5 52.61 21.98 13.44
C LEU A 5 51.45 21.03 13.07
N PRO A 6 50.66 20.51 14.03
CA PRO A 6 49.40 19.87 13.71
C PRO A 6 48.30 20.92 13.58
N ARG A 7 47.63 20.88 12.43
CA ARG A 7 46.44 21.65 12.07
C ARG A 7 45.22 20.89 12.57
N ASN A 8 44.64 21.34 13.69
CA ASN A 8 43.30 20.90 14.12
C ASN A 8 42.28 21.36 13.08
N LEU A 9 41.74 20.42 12.31
CA LEU A 9 40.57 20.63 11.47
C LEU A 9 39.43 19.81 12.05
N CYS A 10 38.43 20.52 12.58
CA CYS A 10 37.18 19.97 13.09
C CYS A 10 36.50 19.11 12.02
N LEU A 11 36.41 17.80 12.26
CA LEU A 11 35.39 16.95 11.64
C LEU A 11 34.05 17.31 12.28
N ALA A 12 33.30 18.20 11.63
CA ALA A 12 31.88 18.32 11.88
C ALA A 12 31.21 17.05 11.33
N LEU A 13 30.92 16.11 12.23
CA LEU A 13 30.02 14.99 11.98
C LEU A 13 28.63 15.54 11.69
N LEU A 14 28.29 15.70 10.42
CA LEU A 14 26.91 15.75 9.95
C LEU A 14 26.32 14.35 10.14
N MET A 15 25.84 14.07 11.35
CA MET A 15 24.93 12.95 11.56
C MET A 15 23.59 13.36 10.92
N PRO A 16 23.08 12.62 9.92
CA PRO A 16 21.70 12.82 9.51
C PRO A 16 20.83 12.47 10.71
N PHE A 17 19.93 13.39 11.10
CA PHE A 17 18.82 13.05 11.97
C PHE A 17 17.96 12.03 11.22
N LEU A 18 18.25 10.75 11.43
CA LEU A 18 17.32 9.68 11.13
C LEU A 18 16.18 9.87 12.13
N VAL A 19 14.98 10.14 11.61
CA VAL A 19 13.75 10.06 12.39
C VAL A 19 13.66 8.61 12.86
N GLU A 20 13.93 8.40 14.14
CA GLU A 20 13.91 7.10 14.82
C GLU A 20 12.49 6.51 14.73
N ALA A 21 12.27 5.61 13.77
CA ALA A 21 11.03 4.87 13.69
C ALA A 21 10.88 3.98 14.95
N GLN A 22 9.66 3.87 15.48
CA GLN A 22 9.29 3.28 16.77
C GLN A 22 9.77 1.82 17.05
N TYR A 23 10.44 1.16 16.09
CA TYR A 23 10.85 -0.24 16.16
C TYR A 23 12.37 -0.49 16.05
N GLU A 24 13.24 0.51 16.22
CA GLU A 24 14.70 0.37 16.03
C GLU A 24 15.40 -0.75 16.82
N LYS A 25 14.78 -1.30 17.87
CA LYS A 25 15.34 -2.46 18.61
C LYS A 25 15.05 -3.81 17.94
N TYR A 26 14.35 -3.83 16.80
CA TYR A 26 14.05 -5.06 16.08
C TYR A 26 15.27 -5.55 15.28
N SER A 27 15.65 -6.79 15.54
CA SER A 27 16.61 -7.54 14.72
C SER A 27 16.17 -8.98 14.71
N PHE A 28 15.82 -9.51 13.53
CA PHE A 28 15.40 -10.90 13.40
C PHE A 28 16.52 -11.89 13.82
N LYS A 29 17.80 -11.47 13.76
CA LYS A 29 18.95 -12.27 14.20
C LYS A 29 19.16 -12.25 15.71
N SER A 30 18.66 -11.23 16.40
CA SER A 30 18.90 -11.01 17.84
C SER A 30 17.62 -10.57 18.55
N PHE A 31 16.53 -11.30 18.29
CA PHE A 31 15.26 -11.04 18.96
C PHE A 31 15.37 -11.36 20.46
N PRO A 32 14.88 -10.50 21.38
CA PRO A 32 14.98 -10.74 22.81
C PRO A 32 14.27 -12.03 23.25
N GLN A 33 15.00 -12.99 23.83
CA GLN A 33 14.43 -14.28 24.22
C GLN A 33 13.30 -14.16 25.25
N LYS A 34 13.35 -13.14 26.11
CA LYS A 34 12.30 -12.83 27.11
C LYS A 34 10.97 -12.38 26.50
N ASP A 35 11.00 -11.89 25.25
CA ASP A 35 9.84 -11.40 24.52
C ASP A 35 9.27 -12.52 23.61
N MET A 36 9.90 -13.71 23.58
CA MET A 36 9.45 -14.82 22.74
C MET A 36 8.22 -15.50 23.34
N MET A 37 7.12 -15.47 22.61
CA MET A 37 5.87 -16.17 22.91
C MET A 37 5.05 -16.36 21.63
N PRO A 38 4.05 -17.26 21.60
CA PRO A 38 3.19 -17.43 20.44
C PRO A 38 2.50 -16.11 20.06
N LEU A 39 2.44 -15.81 18.76
CA LEU A 39 1.88 -14.57 18.23
C LEU A 39 0.43 -14.36 18.71
N GLU A 40 -0.38 -15.42 18.61
CA GLU A 40 -1.77 -15.41 19.02
C GLU A 40 -1.95 -15.11 20.51
N SER A 41 -1.12 -15.72 21.37
CA SER A 41 -1.16 -15.44 22.81
C SER A 41 -0.82 -13.97 23.12
N ALA A 42 0.15 -13.38 22.42
CA ALA A 42 0.51 -11.99 22.62
C ALA A 42 -0.62 -11.05 22.19
N TYR A 43 -1.23 -11.31 21.03
CA TYR A 43 -2.31 -10.50 20.49
C TYR A 43 -3.59 -10.60 21.34
N ASN A 44 -4.03 -11.81 21.70
CA ASN A 44 -5.23 -12.02 22.50
C ASN A 44 -5.11 -11.38 23.88
N TYR A 45 -3.96 -11.55 24.55
CA TYR A 45 -3.71 -10.87 25.82
C TYR A 45 -3.76 -9.34 25.67
N ALA A 46 -3.25 -8.79 24.57
CA ALA A 46 -3.32 -7.36 24.31
C ALA A 46 -4.76 -6.85 24.16
N LEU A 47 -5.64 -7.65 23.53
CA LEU A 47 -7.07 -7.35 23.38
C LEU A 47 -7.84 -7.49 24.69
N GLU A 48 -7.51 -8.48 25.52
CA GLU A 48 -8.06 -8.59 26.88
C GLU A 48 -7.72 -7.34 27.72
N GLN A 49 -6.46 -6.88 27.66
CA GLN A 49 -6.05 -5.65 28.34
C GLN A 49 -6.70 -4.40 27.73
N TYR A 50 -6.94 -4.40 26.42
CA TYR A 50 -7.68 -3.33 25.74
C TYR A 50 -9.12 -3.24 26.27
N ALA A 51 -9.82 -4.37 26.34
CA ALA A 51 -11.18 -4.46 26.87
C ALA A 51 -11.25 -4.07 28.36
N ALA A 52 -10.22 -4.41 29.13
CA ALA A 52 -10.07 -4.00 30.53
C ALA A 52 -9.66 -2.53 30.72
N GLN A 53 -9.50 -1.75 29.63
CA GLN A 53 -9.04 -0.35 29.64
C GLN A 53 -7.63 -0.16 30.24
N SER A 54 -6.83 -1.23 30.29
CA SER A 54 -5.42 -1.22 30.69
C SER A 54 -4.54 -0.77 29.50
N TRP A 55 -4.71 0.48 29.06
CA TRP A 55 -4.15 0.99 27.80
C TRP A 55 -2.65 0.77 27.65
N ALA A 56 -1.86 1.05 28.69
CA ALA A 56 -0.40 0.92 28.65
C ALA A 56 0.07 -0.53 28.43
N GLU A 57 -0.59 -1.49 29.08
CA GLU A 57 -0.27 -2.91 28.94
C GLU A 57 -0.76 -3.45 27.58
N SER A 58 -1.94 -3.00 27.14
CA SER A 58 -2.47 -3.32 25.81
C SER A 58 -1.52 -2.88 24.70
N VAL A 59 -1.07 -1.62 24.71
CA VAL A 59 -0.10 -1.09 23.73
C VAL A 59 1.19 -1.93 23.73
N LYS A 60 1.73 -2.22 24.91
CA LYS A 60 2.96 -3.01 25.05
C LYS A 60 2.86 -4.38 24.37
N TYR A 61 1.73 -5.06 24.53
CA TYR A 61 1.53 -6.38 23.91
C TYR A 61 1.10 -6.31 22.44
N LEU A 62 0.39 -5.27 22.00
CA LEU A 62 0.14 -5.00 20.58
C LEU A 62 1.45 -4.73 19.81
N GLU A 63 2.37 -3.96 20.40
CA GLU A 63 3.69 -3.74 19.80
C GLU A 63 4.57 -5.00 19.84
N LEU A 64 4.43 -5.82 20.88
CA LEU A 64 5.11 -7.11 20.93
C LEU A 64 4.59 -8.04 19.84
N SER A 65 3.27 -8.12 19.64
CA SER A 65 2.67 -8.98 18.62
C SER A 65 3.08 -8.54 17.20
N LEU A 66 3.13 -7.24 16.91
CA LEU A 66 3.68 -6.71 15.65
C LEU A 66 5.13 -7.14 15.42
N ARG A 67 5.99 -7.05 16.46
CA ARG A 67 7.39 -7.50 16.37
C ARG A 67 7.52 -9.02 16.17
N LEU A 68 6.67 -9.81 16.82
CA LEU A 68 6.62 -11.28 16.66
C LEU A 68 6.14 -11.66 15.25
N HIS A 69 5.13 -10.98 14.72
CA HIS A 69 4.66 -11.18 13.35
C HIS A 69 5.76 -10.87 12.33
N ARG A 70 6.47 -9.75 12.49
CA ARG A 70 7.61 -9.40 11.64
C ARG A 70 8.75 -10.42 11.75
N LEU A 71 9.05 -10.90 12.96
CA LEU A 71 10.04 -11.96 13.19
C LEU A 71 9.70 -13.23 12.42
N LEU A 72 8.44 -13.67 12.48
CA LEU A 72 7.97 -14.86 11.77
C LEU A 72 8.16 -14.68 10.26
N ARG A 73 7.60 -13.60 9.69
CA ARG A 73 7.67 -13.28 8.26
C ARG A 73 9.11 -13.21 7.74
N ASP A 74 9.98 -12.50 8.46
CA ASP A 74 11.38 -12.31 8.05
C ASP A 74 12.16 -13.63 8.14
N SER A 75 11.87 -14.48 9.14
CA SER A 75 12.49 -15.80 9.28
C SER A 75 12.06 -16.75 8.17
N GLU A 76 10.78 -16.74 7.78
CA GLU A 76 10.26 -17.54 6.67
C GLU A 76 10.86 -17.10 5.34
N THR A 77 10.87 -15.80 5.11
CA THR A 77 11.47 -15.19 3.92
C THR A 77 12.95 -15.52 3.81
N PHE A 78 13.71 -15.45 4.90
CA PHE A 78 15.12 -15.82 4.93
C PHE A 78 15.35 -17.28 4.52
N CYS A 79 14.57 -18.20 5.08
CA CYS A 79 14.68 -19.62 4.74
C CYS A 79 14.21 -19.92 3.32
N GLY A 80 13.10 -19.35 2.87
CA GLY A 80 12.58 -19.50 1.51
C GLY A 80 13.57 -19.02 0.45
N ARG A 81 14.22 -17.87 0.69
CA ARG A 81 15.25 -17.32 -0.20
C ARG A 81 16.48 -18.19 -0.25
N ASN A 82 17.03 -18.60 0.89
CA ASN A 82 18.27 -19.39 0.94
C ASN A 82 18.07 -20.82 0.40
N CYS A 83 16.87 -21.37 0.49
CA CYS A 83 16.53 -22.68 -0.06
C CYS A 83 15.99 -22.61 -1.50
N SER A 84 15.92 -21.41 -2.10
CA SER A 84 15.37 -21.21 -3.46
C SER A 84 16.12 -22.02 -4.53
N SER A 85 17.43 -22.20 -4.38
CA SER A 85 18.31 -22.90 -5.32
C SER A 85 18.68 -24.33 -4.93
N ALA A 86 18.13 -24.89 -3.84
CA ALA A 86 18.55 -26.18 -3.27
C ALA A 86 18.46 -27.40 -4.22
N SER A 87 17.82 -27.24 -5.39
CA SER A 87 17.68 -28.27 -6.42
C SER A 87 18.49 -28.01 -7.70
N ARG A 88 19.23 -26.90 -7.80
CA ARG A 88 19.98 -26.55 -9.02
C ARG A 88 21.31 -27.29 -9.17
N ASP A 89 21.82 -27.90 -8.10
CA ASP A 89 23.19 -28.46 -8.04
C ASP A 89 23.30 -29.96 -8.41
N SER A 90 22.28 -30.57 -9.01
CA SER A 90 22.35 -31.98 -9.40
C SER A 90 22.16 -32.22 -10.89
N ASP A 91 23.29 -32.27 -11.60
CA ASP A 91 23.47 -32.49 -13.05
C ASP A 91 23.11 -33.90 -13.57
N SER A 92 22.36 -34.72 -12.82
CA SER A 92 21.87 -35.99 -13.36
C SER A 92 20.49 -35.81 -13.98
N PRO A 93 20.34 -35.83 -15.33
CA PRO A 93 19.04 -35.82 -15.95
C PRO A 93 18.36 -37.15 -15.61
N LEU A 94 17.49 -37.14 -14.59
CA LEU A 94 16.52 -38.21 -14.45
C LEU A 94 15.62 -38.18 -15.70
N PRO A 95 15.47 -39.30 -16.42
CA PRO A 95 14.63 -39.37 -17.62
C PRO A 95 13.15 -39.18 -17.26
N ASP A 96 12.74 -39.53 -16.03
CA ASP A 96 11.38 -39.34 -15.55
C ASP A 96 11.17 -37.93 -14.96
N SER A 97 10.29 -37.16 -15.60
CA SER A 97 9.89 -35.82 -15.18
C SER A 97 9.24 -35.79 -13.79
N ASN A 98 8.47 -36.83 -13.42
CA ASN A 98 7.78 -36.88 -12.13
C ASN A 98 8.78 -37.07 -10.98
N LEU A 99 9.72 -38.00 -11.13
CA LEU A 99 10.77 -38.22 -10.13
C LEU A 99 11.67 -36.99 -9.96
N ARG A 100 11.84 -36.18 -11.00
CA ARG A 100 12.56 -34.90 -10.92
C ARG A 100 11.84 -33.89 -10.02
N VAL A 101 10.51 -33.75 -10.17
CA VAL A 101 9.69 -32.86 -9.33
C VAL A 101 9.69 -33.34 -7.88
N VAL A 102 9.48 -34.65 -7.65
CA VAL A 102 9.51 -35.23 -6.29
C VAL A 102 10.87 -35.00 -5.63
N ARG A 103 11.97 -35.23 -6.35
CA ARG A 103 13.32 -34.94 -5.85
C ARG A 103 13.49 -33.48 -5.47
N HIS A 104 13.01 -32.55 -6.31
CA HIS A 104 13.07 -31.12 -6.03
C HIS A 104 12.33 -30.77 -4.73
N ILE A 105 11.11 -31.29 -4.55
CA ILE A 105 10.31 -31.07 -3.34
C ILE A 105 11.05 -31.59 -2.10
N LEU A 106 11.58 -32.82 -2.15
CA LEU A 106 12.29 -33.42 -1.01
C LEU A 106 13.55 -32.64 -0.63
N LEU A 107 14.36 -32.22 -1.60
CA LEU A 107 15.57 -31.42 -1.35
C LEU A 107 15.22 -30.05 -0.77
N ARG A 108 14.19 -29.39 -1.30
CA ARG A 108 13.70 -28.10 -0.80
C ARG A 108 13.17 -28.22 0.63
N ALA A 109 12.37 -29.24 0.91
CA ALA A 109 11.82 -29.51 2.24
C ALA A 109 12.94 -29.79 3.27
N ALA A 110 13.95 -30.57 2.90
CA ALA A 110 15.10 -30.84 3.77
C ALA A 110 15.89 -29.56 4.09
N CYS A 111 16.10 -28.69 3.09
CA CYS A 111 16.75 -27.39 3.29
C CYS A 111 15.93 -26.50 4.23
N LEU A 112 14.62 -26.36 3.97
CA LEU A 112 13.73 -25.53 4.79
C LEU A 112 13.68 -26.02 6.24
N LYS A 113 13.56 -27.33 6.46
CA LYS A 113 13.58 -27.92 7.80
C LYS A 113 14.85 -27.54 8.56
N LYS A 114 16.02 -27.78 7.95
CA LYS A 114 17.32 -27.44 8.55
C LYS A 114 17.48 -25.94 8.80
N CYS A 115 16.95 -25.10 7.93
CA CYS A 115 16.98 -23.65 8.10
C CYS A 115 16.11 -23.22 9.29
N LYS A 116 14.86 -23.67 9.33
CA LYS A 116 13.87 -23.33 10.37
C LYS A 116 14.31 -23.78 11.77
N GLU A 117 15.04 -24.90 11.91
CA GLU A 117 15.59 -25.37 13.20
C GLU A 117 16.47 -24.32 13.92
N ASN A 118 17.08 -23.38 13.18
CA ASN A 118 17.96 -22.35 13.75
C ASN A 118 17.20 -21.14 14.32
N PHE A 119 15.89 -21.02 14.09
CA PHE A 119 15.11 -19.85 14.51
C PHE A 119 14.12 -20.23 15.62
N PRO A 120 14.18 -19.57 16.80
CA PRO A 120 13.27 -19.88 17.91
C PRO A 120 11.79 -19.68 17.60
N VAL A 121 11.45 -18.80 16.65
CA VAL A 121 10.06 -18.50 16.27
C VAL A 121 9.31 -19.73 15.75
N PHE A 122 10.01 -20.67 15.09
CA PHE A 122 9.41 -21.91 14.57
C PHE A 122 9.26 -23.01 15.62
N LYS A 123 9.71 -22.79 16.86
CA LYS A 123 9.47 -23.71 17.99
C LYS A 123 8.16 -23.41 18.72
N LEU A 124 7.54 -22.28 18.41
CA LEU A 124 6.27 -21.82 18.98
C LEU A 124 5.10 -22.31 18.12
N SER A 125 3.89 -22.28 18.68
CA SER A 125 2.67 -22.55 17.93
C SER A 125 2.55 -21.60 16.74
N TYR A 126 2.32 -22.16 15.56
CA TYR A 126 2.13 -21.38 14.35
C TYR A 126 0.78 -20.65 14.40
N PRO A 127 0.72 -19.37 14.02
CA PRO A 127 -0.53 -18.60 14.06
C PRO A 127 -1.54 -19.09 13.01
N ARG A 128 -2.83 -18.99 13.35
CA ARG A 128 -3.94 -19.27 12.43
C ARG A 128 -3.95 -18.29 11.25
N ARG A 129 -4.54 -18.71 10.11
CA ARG A 129 -4.56 -17.93 8.86
C ARG A 129 -5.29 -16.59 9.01
N ASP A 130 -6.43 -16.58 9.72
CA ASP A 130 -7.22 -15.38 10.03
C ASP A 130 -6.44 -14.36 10.86
N LEU A 131 -5.62 -14.84 11.81
CA LEU A 131 -4.74 -13.98 12.57
C LEU A 131 -3.69 -13.34 11.66
N LEU A 132 -3.03 -14.11 10.78
CA LEU A 132 -2.06 -13.53 9.84
C LEU A 132 -2.71 -12.47 8.93
N GLU A 133 -3.92 -12.73 8.44
CA GLU A 133 -4.69 -11.75 7.66
C GLU A 133 -4.99 -10.46 8.44
N THR A 134 -5.28 -10.58 9.74
CA THR A 134 -5.47 -9.44 10.66
C THR A 134 -4.23 -8.54 10.69
N PHE A 135 -3.03 -9.12 10.71
CA PHE A 135 -1.77 -8.37 10.65
C PHE A 135 -1.48 -7.81 9.24
N GLU A 136 -1.79 -8.56 8.18
CA GLU A 136 -1.67 -8.08 6.79
C GLU A 136 -2.54 -6.83 6.52
N LYS A 137 -3.74 -6.79 7.12
CA LYS A 137 -4.67 -5.65 7.09
C LYS A 137 -4.29 -4.53 8.06
N ARG A 138 -3.16 -4.65 8.78
CA ARG A 138 -2.68 -3.67 9.78
C ARG A 138 -3.68 -3.40 10.91
N ILE A 139 -4.62 -4.32 11.19
CA ILE A 139 -5.64 -4.16 12.24
C ILE A 139 -5.06 -3.84 13.64
N PRO A 140 -3.90 -4.38 14.08
CA PRO A 140 -3.33 -3.98 15.37
C PRO A 140 -3.15 -2.47 15.53
N TYR A 141 -2.87 -1.73 14.44
CA TYR A 141 -2.73 -0.27 14.48
C TYR A 141 -4.06 0.46 14.78
N ARG A 142 -5.21 -0.14 14.45
CA ARG A 142 -6.56 0.36 14.83
C ARG A 142 -6.73 0.41 16.34
N TYR A 143 -6.23 -0.60 17.05
CA TYR A 143 -6.25 -0.66 18.52
C TYR A 143 -5.15 0.23 19.13
N ILE A 144 -3.94 0.19 18.57
CA ILE A 144 -2.80 0.97 19.06
C ILE A 144 -3.12 2.47 19.04
N GLN A 145 -3.72 2.99 17.96
CA GLN A 145 -4.00 4.43 17.88
C GLN A 145 -4.94 4.90 18.99
N TYR A 146 -5.98 4.11 19.29
CA TYR A 146 -6.94 4.47 20.32
C TYR A 146 -6.34 4.38 21.72
N ALA A 147 -5.57 3.32 21.99
CA ALA A 147 -4.91 3.18 23.28
C ALA A 147 -3.88 4.30 23.50
N TYR A 148 -3.17 4.74 22.46
CA TYR A 148 -2.28 5.91 22.56
C TYR A 148 -3.04 7.22 22.78
N TYR A 149 -4.19 7.41 22.13
CA TYR A 149 -5.06 8.54 22.39
C TYR A 149 -5.51 8.59 23.87
N GLN A 150 -5.94 7.46 24.42
CA GLN A 150 -6.33 7.35 25.83
C GLN A 150 -5.18 7.60 26.82
N LEU A 151 -3.94 7.34 26.40
CA LEU A 151 -2.73 7.66 27.16
C LEU A 151 -2.26 9.12 26.98
N ASN A 152 -3.04 9.97 26.29
CA ASN A 152 -2.67 11.33 25.91
C ASN A 152 -1.39 11.41 25.06
N ASN A 153 -1.06 10.36 24.32
CA ASN A 153 0.07 10.34 23.39
C ASN A 153 -0.43 10.53 21.96
N MET A 154 -0.78 11.77 21.63
CA MET A 154 -1.38 12.12 20.35
C MET A 154 -0.44 11.86 19.16
N GLU A 155 0.86 12.12 19.33
CA GLU A 155 1.87 11.92 18.30
C GLU A 155 1.88 10.46 17.81
N LYS A 156 1.93 9.50 18.74
CA LYS A 156 1.90 8.07 18.39
C LYS A 156 0.52 7.60 17.92
N ALA A 157 -0.55 8.22 18.40
CA ALA A 157 -1.90 7.95 17.89
C ALA A 157 -2.02 8.35 16.41
N VAL A 158 -1.45 9.49 16.03
CA VAL A 158 -1.36 9.94 14.62
C VAL A 158 -0.55 8.95 13.79
N SER A 159 0.66 8.59 14.21
CA SER A 159 1.51 7.66 13.45
C SER A 159 0.84 6.29 13.26
N ALA A 160 0.19 5.75 14.29
CA ALA A 160 -0.54 4.50 14.20
C ALA A 160 -1.76 4.60 13.28
N THR A 161 -2.51 5.70 13.35
CA THR A 161 -3.66 5.95 12.45
C THR A 161 -3.20 6.08 10.99
N HIS A 162 -2.12 6.82 10.74
CA HIS A 162 -1.53 6.96 9.42
C HIS A 162 -1.06 5.61 8.87
N THR A 163 -0.34 4.82 9.68
CA THR A 163 0.11 3.46 9.33
C THR A 163 -1.07 2.55 8.95
N PHE A 164 -2.20 2.64 9.65
CA PHE A 164 -3.41 1.88 9.31
C PHE A 164 -4.04 2.35 7.99
N LEU A 165 -4.25 3.66 7.81
CA LEU A 165 -4.91 4.24 6.65
C LEU A 165 -4.10 4.05 5.35
N LYS A 166 -2.77 3.92 5.45
CA LYS A 166 -1.93 3.54 4.31
C LYS A 166 -2.32 2.20 3.69
N LYS A 167 -2.84 1.25 4.49
CA LYS A 167 -3.33 -0.03 3.99
C LYS A 167 -4.85 -0.07 3.77
N ASN A 168 -5.59 0.75 4.51
CA ASN A 168 -7.05 0.79 4.48
C ASN A 168 -7.54 2.23 4.28
N PRO A 169 -7.38 2.83 3.08
CA PRO A 169 -7.74 4.23 2.84
C PRO A 169 -9.24 4.50 2.97
N ASP A 170 -10.07 3.50 2.68
CA ASP A 170 -11.52 3.63 2.65
C ASP A 170 -12.18 3.46 4.03
N GLU A 171 -11.39 3.33 5.11
CA GLU A 171 -11.94 3.18 6.46
C GLU A 171 -12.43 4.55 6.98
N PRO A 172 -13.77 4.73 7.13
CA PRO A 172 -14.34 6.05 7.36
C PRO A 172 -14.10 6.56 8.79
N TYR A 173 -14.00 5.64 9.75
CA TYR A 173 -13.89 5.97 11.17
C TYR A 173 -12.51 6.54 11.49
N LEU A 174 -11.43 5.85 11.13
CA LEU A 174 -10.05 6.28 11.31
C LEU A 174 -9.70 7.48 10.43
N THR A 175 -10.33 7.63 9.26
CA THR A 175 -10.23 8.87 8.49
C THR A 175 -10.78 10.06 9.29
N LYS A 176 -11.92 9.87 9.97
CA LYS A 176 -12.48 10.90 10.87
C LYS A 176 -11.59 11.14 12.09
N ASN A 177 -10.99 10.09 12.69
CA ASN A 177 -9.99 10.25 13.78
C ASN A 177 -8.80 11.10 13.33
N MET A 178 -8.25 10.81 12.14
CA MET A 178 -7.14 11.56 11.57
C MET A 178 -7.50 13.03 11.35
N ASN A 179 -8.70 13.31 10.82
CA ASN A 179 -9.18 14.69 10.66
C ASN A 179 -9.36 15.41 12.01
N TYR A 180 -9.82 14.69 13.03
CA TYR A 180 -9.87 15.22 14.39
C TYR A 180 -8.47 15.56 14.92
N TYR A 181 -7.48 14.66 14.76
CA TYR A 181 -6.10 14.94 15.18
C TYR A 181 -5.50 16.15 14.46
N LYS A 182 -5.72 16.28 13.14
CA LYS A 182 -5.34 17.46 12.33
C LYS A 182 -5.95 18.76 12.83
N SER A 183 -7.12 18.73 13.46
CA SER A 183 -7.77 19.92 14.02
C SER A 183 -7.15 20.39 15.33
N LEU A 184 -6.41 19.53 16.03
CA LEU A 184 -5.85 19.80 17.35
C LEU A 184 -4.44 20.40 17.29
N PHE A 185 -3.60 19.93 16.36
CA PHE A 185 -2.22 20.37 16.20
C PHE A 185 -1.70 20.05 14.80
N ASP A 186 -0.54 20.61 14.46
CA ASP A 186 0.16 20.27 13.22
C ASP A 186 0.68 18.83 13.27
N VAL A 187 0.09 17.96 12.46
CA VAL A 187 0.38 16.52 12.48
C VAL A 187 1.46 16.12 11.50
N ASP A 188 1.92 17.01 10.62
CA ASP A 188 2.73 16.65 9.45
C ASP A 188 4.05 15.95 9.83
N GLU A 189 4.67 16.36 10.94
CA GLU A 189 5.89 15.74 11.47
C GLU A 189 5.67 14.31 12.00
N TYR A 190 4.42 13.93 12.29
CA TYR A 190 4.01 12.66 12.90
C TYR A 190 3.31 11.72 11.92
N LEU A 191 3.22 12.07 10.63
CA LEU A 191 2.69 11.20 9.57
C LEU A 191 3.70 10.12 9.17
N ILE A 192 4.08 9.28 10.14
CA ILE A 192 5.06 8.20 9.98
C ILE A 192 4.29 6.91 9.68
N ASP A 193 4.62 6.24 8.57
CA ASP A 193 4.17 4.85 8.33
C ASP A 193 5.20 3.89 8.92
N HIS A 194 4.82 3.15 9.97
CA HIS A 194 5.71 2.19 10.62
C HIS A 194 5.88 0.86 9.87
N GLU A 195 5.13 0.66 8.80
CA GLU A 195 5.21 -0.49 7.89
C GLU A 195 5.64 -0.07 6.47
N GLU A 196 6.18 1.15 6.31
CA GLU A 196 6.67 1.68 5.02
C GLU A 196 7.68 0.73 4.38
N GLN A 197 7.49 0.42 3.09
CA GLN A 197 8.47 -0.35 2.33
C GLN A 197 9.61 0.54 1.81
N PRO A 198 10.85 0.01 1.67
CA PRO A 198 12.03 0.82 1.36
C PRO A 198 11.96 1.56 0.01
N TYR A 199 11.15 1.07 -0.95
CA TYR A 199 10.98 1.71 -2.25
C TYR A 199 9.97 2.86 -2.23
N GLU A 200 9.07 2.94 -1.24
CA GLU A 200 7.95 3.89 -1.26
C GLU A 200 8.42 5.34 -1.14
N SER A 201 9.21 5.66 -0.13
CA SER A 201 9.78 7.00 0.05
C SER A 201 10.67 7.42 -1.12
N VAL A 202 11.44 6.49 -1.69
CA VAL A 202 12.30 6.74 -2.85
C VAL A 202 11.48 6.99 -4.12
N PHE A 203 10.40 6.22 -4.32
CA PHE A 203 9.44 6.41 -5.40
C PHE A 203 8.77 7.78 -5.29
N LEU A 204 8.22 8.13 -4.13
CA LEU A 204 7.58 9.43 -3.89
C LEU A 204 8.53 10.59 -4.15
N LYS A 205 9.77 10.50 -3.65
CA LYS A 205 10.81 11.49 -3.91
C LYS A 205 11.11 11.63 -5.40
N SER A 206 11.14 10.52 -6.13
CA SER A 206 11.33 10.52 -7.59
C SER A 206 10.20 11.27 -8.32
N VAL A 207 8.95 11.05 -7.92
CA VAL A 207 7.77 11.73 -8.49
C VAL A 207 7.78 13.23 -8.19
N VAL A 208 8.16 13.63 -6.97
CA VAL A 208 8.30 15.06 -6.61
C VAL A 208 9.37 15.72 -7.49
N LEU A 209 10.52 15.07 -7.66
CA LEU A 209 11.61 15.59 -8.50
C LEU A 209 11.20 15.68 -9.98
N TYR A 210 10.47 14.69 -10.48
CA TYR A 210 9.90 14.69 -11.82
C TYR A 210 9.00 15.92 -12.04
N ASN A 211 8.07 16.17 -11.12
CA ASN A 211 7.14 17.30 -11.21
C ASN A 211 7.84 18.65 -11.07
N SER A 212 8.98 18.72 -10.38
CA SER A 212 9.81 19.92 -10.27
C SER A 212 10.73 20.16 -11.48
N GLY A 213 10.82 19.22 -12.42
CA GLY A 213 11.68 19.30 -13.61
C GLY A 213 13.12 18.81 -13.41
N ASP A 214 13.51 18.34 -12.22
CA ASP A 214 14.80 17.68 -11.99
C ASP A 214 14.74 16.21 -12.47
N PHE A 215 14.73 16.03 -13.79
CA PHE A 215 14.67 14.72 -14.44
C PHE A 215 15.89 13.84 -14.14
N SER A 216 17.05 14.44 -13.88
CA SER A 216 18.28 13.68 -13.57
C SER A 216 18.19 13.01 -12.20
N SER A 217 17.82 13.77 -11.16
CA SER A 217 17.61 13.20 -9.84
C SER A 217 16.38 12.29 -9.81
N SER A 218 15.31 12.62 -10.54
CA SER A 218 14.14 11.76 -10.68
C SER A 218 14.53 10.39 -11.26
N ALA A 219 15.20 10.34 -12.42
CA ALA A 219 15.65 9.09 -13.02
C ALA A 219 16.49 8.26 -12.04
N ARG A 220 17.45 8.86 -11.34
CA ARG A 220 18.28 8.15 -10.35
C ARG A 220 17.46 7.55 -9.21
N ASN A 221 16.51 8.30 -8.64
CA ASN A 221 15.65 7.77 -7.56
C ASN A 221 14.69 6.71 -8.11
N MET A 222 14.15 6.87 -9.32
CA MET A 222 13.25 5.87 -9.93
C MET A 222 13.96 4.54 -10.20
N GLU A 223 15.19 4.56 -10.73
CA GLU A 223 16.02 3.34 -10.90
C GLU A 223 16.24 2.62 -9.56
N GLN A 224 16.49 3.39 -8.50
CA GLN A 224 16.63 2.85 -7.15
C GLN A 224 15.31 2.24 -6.64
N ALA A 225 14.20 2.94 -6.82
CA ALA A 225 12.88 2.46 -6.41
C ALA A 225 12.50 1.15 -7.12
N ILE A 226 12.71 1.04 -8.44
CA ILE A 226 12.48 -0.19 -9.21
C ILE A 226 13.33 -1.35 -8.67
N THR A 227 14.62 -1.09 -8.42
CA THR A 227 15.55 -2.10 -7.88
C THR A 227 15.08 -2.59 -6.51
N GLN A 228 14.71 -1.67 -5.63
CA GLN A 228 14.21 -1.99 -4.29
C GLN A 228 12.86 -2.71 -4.34
N TYR A 229 11.94 -2.30 -5.20
CA TYR A 229 10.64 -2.94 -5.37
C TYR A 229 10.80 -4.39 -5.82
N PHE A 230 11.61 -4.67 -6.84
CA PHE A 230 11.83 -6.05 -7.29
C PHE A 230 12.50 -6.93 -6.24
N GLU A 231 13.40 -6.36 -5.42
CA GLU A 231 13.96 -7.10 -4.28
C GLU A 231 12.87 -7.42 -3.26
N VAL A 232 12.07 -6.44 -2.84
CA VAL A 232 10.97 -6.64 -1.87
C VAL A 232 9.92 -7.62 -2.40
N TYR A 233 9.57 -7.55 -3.68
CA TYR A 233 8.70 -8.53 -4.31
C TYR A 233 9.29 -9.94 -4.27
N SER A 234 10.59 -10.09 -4.55
CA SER A 234 11.26 -11.40 -4.47
C SER A 234 11.27 -11.97 -3.05
N LEU A 235 11.38 -11.09 -2.04
CA LEU A 235 11.30 -11.44 -0.63
C LEU A 235 9.88 -11.89 -0.25
N CYS A 236 8.84 -11.13 -0.64
CA CYS A 236 7.44 -11.51 -0.45
C CYS A 236 7.15 -12.89 -1.06
N SER A 237 7.53 -13.09 -2.33
CA SER A 237 7.32 -14.36 -3.02
C SER A 237 8.07 -15.54 -2.36
N ALA A 238 9.22 -15.30 -1.73
CA ALA A 238 9.97 -16.31 -0.99
C ALA A 238 9.35 -16.63 0.38
N GLY A 239 8.69 -15.66 1.02
CA GLY A 239 7.98 -15.81 2.29
C GLY A 239 6.71 -16.66 2.19
N CYS A 240 6.11 -16.80 1.00
CA CYS A 240 4.88 -17.58 0.77
C CYS A 240 5.02 -19.09 0.98
N GLU A 241 6.22 -19.62 1.24
CA GLU A 241 6.46 -21.05 1.49
C GLU A 241 6.53 -21.34 3.00
N GLY A 242 5.83 -20.52 3.78
CA GLY A 242 5.68 -20.61 5.23
C GLY A 242 5.04 -21.91 5.70
N SER A 243 4.96 -22.09 7.01
CA SER A 243 4.27 -23.26 7.56
C SER A 243 2.76 -23.08 7.39
N TYR A 244 2.05 -24.13 6.98
CA TYR A 244 0.58 -24.11 6.85
C TYR A 244 -0.04 -25.01 7.92
N GLU A 245 -1.15 -24.57 8.48
CA GLU A 245 -2.00 -25.43 9.30
C GLU A 245 -2.77 -26.37 8.35
N ILE A 246 -2.48 -27.67 8.41
CA ILE A 246 -3.24 -28.69 7.67
C ILE A 246 -4.48 -28.98 8.51
N LEU A 247 -5.58 -28.29 8.18
CA LEU A 247 -6.85 -28.38 8.91
C LEU A 247 -7.58 -29.72 8.64
N GLU A 248 -7.44 -30.26 7.44
CA GLU A 248 -8.08 -31.51 7.03
C GLU A 248 -7.10 -32.40 6.26
N PHE A 249 -7.13 -33.70 6.56
CA PHE A 249 -6.44 -34.71 5.77
C PHE A 249 -7.43 -35.29 4.75
N LYS A 250 -7.32 -34.85 3.49
CA LYS A 250 -7.95 -35.49 2.34
C LYS A 250 -7.02 -36.58 1.76
N ASP A 251 -7.34 -37.08 0.57
CA ASP A 251 -6.43 -37.88 -0.24
C ASP A 251 -5.12 -37.13 -0.57
N PHE A 252 -4.07 -37.89 -0.90
CA PHE A 252 -2.71 -37.36 -1.12
C PHE A 252 -2.64 -36.24 -2.16
N TYR A 253 -3.20 -36.44 -3.36
CA TYR A 253 -3.12 -35.46 -4.44
C TYR A 253 -3.98 -34.20 -4.19
N PRO A 254 -5.25 -34.30 -3.74
CA PRO A 254 -6.03 -33.14 -3.34
C PRO A 254 -5.34 -32.30 -2.25
N SER A 255 -4.82 -32.94 -1.20
CA SER A 255 -4.12 -32.22 -0.12
C SER A 255 -2.87 -31.51 -0.64
N LEU A 256 -2.13 -32.14 -1.56
CA LEU A 256 -0.95 -31.52 -2.18
C LEU A 256 -1.34 -30.34 -3.09
N ALA A 257 -2.43 -30.48 -3.84
CA ALA A 257 -2.95 -29.43 -4.72
C ALA A 257 -3.41 -28.20 -3.91
N ASP A 258 -4.15 -28.41 -2.81
CA ASP A 258 -4.59 -27.35 -1.91
C ASP A 258 -3.39 -26.56 -1.33
N LEU A 259 -2.33 -27.26 -0.89
CA LEU A 259 -1.11 -26.62 -0.39
C LEU A 259 -0.39 -25.80 -1.47
N PHE A 260 -0.28 -26.31 -2.70
CA PHE A 260 0.34 -25.55 -3.80
C PHE A 260 -0.50 -24.35 -4.21
N LEU A 261 -1.82 -24.49 -4.17
CA LEU A 261 -2.75 -23.41 -4.48
C LEU A 261 -2.62 -22.27 -3.46
N ASP A 262 -2.54 -22.56 -2.17
CA ASP A 262 -2.35 -21.55 -1.12
C ASP A 262 -1.03 -20.78 -1.32
N VAL A 263 0.05 -21.50 -1.64
CA VAL A 263 1.35 -20.88 -1.98
C VAL A 263 1.22 -19.98 -3.22
N LEU A 264 0.49 -20.41 -4.25
CA LEU A 264 0.26 -19.61 -5.46
C LEU A 264 -0.57 -18.37 -5.18
N LYS A 265 -1.67 -18.49 -4.42
CA LYS A 265 -2.50 -17.36 -3.98
C LYS A 265 -1.67 -16.32 -3.25
N CYS A 266 -0.83 -16.74 -2.30
CA CYS A 266 0.09 -15.84 -1.61
C CYS A 266 1.06 -15.14 -2.58
N LYS A 267 1.69 -15.87 -3.51
CA LYS A 267 2.66 -15.29 -4.46
C LYS A 267 2.01 -14.26 -5.40
N VAL A 268 0.80 -14.53 -5.88
CA VAL A 268 0.04 -13.59 -6.72
C VAL A 268 -0.39 -12.35 -5.92
N LYS A 269 -0.79 -12.51 -4.65
CA LYS A 269 -1.19 -11.42 -3.75
C LYS A 269 -0.04 -10.44 -3.43
N CYS A 270 1.22 -10.83 -3.62
CA CYS A 270 2.37 -9.94 -3.37
C CYS A 270 2.32 -8.63 -4.17
N GLU A 271 1.81 -8.62 -5.42
CA GLU A 271 1.71 -7.37 -6.20
C GLU A 271 0.73 -6.38 -5.56
N GLU A 272 -0.44 -6.87 -5.17
CA GLU A 272 -1.47 -6.07 -4.48
C GLU A 272 -0.98 -5.62 -3.09
N GLN A 273 -0.32 -6.51 -2.34
CA GLN A 273 0.19 -6.20 -1.01
C GLN A 273 1.26 -5.11 -1.03
N LEU A 274 2.08 -5.05 -2.08
CA LEU A 274 3.18 -4.12 -2.28
C LEU A 274 2.81 -2.94 -3.19
N THR A 275 1.53 -2.72 -3.49
CA THR A 275 1.12 -1.51 -4.21
C THR A 275 1.09 -0.35 -3.21
N PRO A 276 1.85 0.73 -3.43
CA PRO A 276 1.89 1.84 -2.50
C PRO A 276 0.60 2.64 -2.53
N ASN A 277 0.25 3.20 -1.38
CA ASN A 277 -0.82 4.17 -1.23
C ASN A 277 -0.24 5.58 -1.13
N VAL A 278 -0.58 6.43 -2.09
CA VAL A 278 -0.16 7.82 -2.17
C VAL A 278 -1.39 8.71 -2.00
N GLY A 279 -1.45 9.45 -0.89
CA GLY A 279 -2.53 10.41 -0.67
C GLY A 279 -3.92 9.80 -0.47
N GLY A 280 -4.02 8.53 -0.12
CA GLY A 280 -5.29 7.81 0.01
C GLY A 280 -5.63 6.93 -1.18
N PHE A 281 -4.84 6.96 -2.26
CA PHE A 281 -5.10 6.18 -3.47
C PHE A 281 -3.97 5.20 -3.75
N PHE A 282 -4.33 3.96 -4.09
CA PHE A 282 -3.36 2.97 -4.56
C PHE A 282 -2.87 3.31 -5.97
N VAL A 283 -1.57 3.20 -6.20
CA VAL A 283 -0.99 3.47 -7.52
C VAL A 283 -1.31 2.33 -8.47
N GLU A 284 -2.22 2.58 -9.41
CA GLU A 284 -2.55 1.61 -10.44
C GLU A 284 -1.34 1.27 -11.32
N LYS A 285 -1.28 0.00 -11.76
CA LYS A 285 -0.24 -0.53 -12.64
C LYS A 285 1.17 -0.10 -12.19
N PHE A 286 1.45 -0.22 -10.90
CA PHE A 286 2.61 0.41 -10.24
C PHE A 286 3.95 0.23 -10.97
N VAL A 287 4.26 -0.98 -11.43
CA VAL A 287 5.50 -1.26 -12.18
C VAL A 287 5.54 -0.52 -13.52
N ALA A 288 4.41 -0.48 -14.25
CA ALA A 288 4.28 0.29 -15.48
C ALA A 288 4.51 1.78 -15.19
N THR A 289 3.87 2.32 -14.16
CA THR A 289 4.00 3.71 -13.71
C THR A 289 5.47 4.10 -13.44
N MET A 290 6.25 3.23 -12.78
CA MET A 290 7.69 3.47 -12.58
C MET A 290 8.47 3.54 -13.91
N PHE A 291 8.17 2.67 -14.88
CA PHE A 291 8.80 2.71 -16.20
C PHE A 291 8.37 3.92 -17.04
N HIS A 292 7.14 4.41 -16.88
CA HIS A 292 6.67 5.64 -17.51
C HIS A 292 7.48 6.85 -17.02
N TYR A 293 7.58 7.07 -15.71
CA TYR A 293 8.39 8.16 -15.14
C TYR A 293 9.85 8.09 -15.59
N LEU A 294 10.40 6.87 -15.63
CA LEU A 294 11.78 6.66 -16.04
C LEU A 294 12.00 6.95 -17.54
N GLN A 295 11.08 6.47 -18.40
CA GLN A 295 11.10 6.72 -19.84
C GLN A 295 11.08 8.21 -20.15
N PHE A 296 10.13 8.96 -19.56
CA PHE A 296 10.01 10.39 -19.79
C PHE A 296 11.22 11.16 -19.24
N SER A 297 11.70 10.81 -18.05
CA SER A 297 12.89 11.44 -17.46
C SER A 297 14.11 11.28 -18.38
N TYR A 298 14.37 10.07 -18.89
CA TYR A 298 15.47 9.86 -19.83
C TYR A 298 15.27 10.60 -21.15
N TYR A 299 14.04 10.68 -21.66
CA TYR A 299 13.73 11.46 -22.85
C TYR A 299 14.05 12.95 -22.66
N LYS A 300 13.66 13.55 -21.54
CA LYS A 300 13.96 14.96 -21.23
C LYS A 300 15.45 15.22 -21.02
N LEU A 301 16.23 14.20 -20.67
CA LEU A 301 17.69 14.25 -20.59
C LEU A 301 18.37 13.97 -21.94
N ASN A 302 17.61 13.82 -23.03
CA ASN A 302 18.09 13.42 -24.35
C ASN A 302 18.81 12.06 -24.36
N ASP A 303 18.51 11.20 -23.39
CA ASP A 303 19.05 9.84 -23.26
C ASP A 303 18.06 8.81 -23.83
N VAL A 304 17.83 8.91 -25.14
CA VAL A 304 16.84 8.07 -25.82
C VAL A 304 17.22 6.58 -25.79
N LYS A 305 18.52 6.27 -25.64
CA LYS A 305 19.00 4.90 -25.50
C LYS A 305 18.52 4.21 -24.23
N ASN A 306 18.30 4.96 -23.15
CA ASN A 306 17.69 4.44 -21.94
C ASN A 306 16.17 4.63 -21.92
N ALA A 307 15.64 5.65 -22.61
CA ALA A 307 14.19 5.88 -22.71
C ALA A 307 13.46 4.77 -23.51
N ALA A 308 13.98 4.35 -24.66
CA ALA A 308 13.31 3.38 -25.53
C ALA A 308 13.13 1.98 -24.85
N PRO A 309 14.12 1.42 -24.15
CA PRO A 309 13.93 0.20 -23.37
C PRO A 309 12.91 0.35 -22.23
N CYS A 310 12.82 1.53 -21.60
CA CYS A 310 11.80 1.80 -20.58
C CYS A 310 10.39 1.81 -21.16
N ALA A 311 10.21 2.40 -22.35
CA ALA A 311 8.95 2.35 -23.09
C ALA A 311 8.57 0.89 -23.42
N ALA A 312 9.54 0.10 -23.91
CA ALA A 312 9.31 -1.33 -24.18
C ALA A 312 8.97 -2.12 -22.90
N SER A 313 9.62 -1.81 -21.77
CA SER A 313 9.28 -2.39 -20.46
C SER A 313 7.87 -2.04 -20.00
N TYR A 314 7.41 -0.80 -20.20
CA TYR A 314 6.05 -0.38 -19.90
C TYR A 314 5.01 -1.23 -20.64
N MET A 315 5.24 -1.45 -21.94
CA MET A 315 4.32 -2.22 -22.81
C MET A 315 4.14 -3.68 -22.40
N LEU A 316 5.03 -4.25 -21.57
CA LEU A 316 4.79 -5.56 -20.98
C LEU A 316 3.56 -5.55 -20.06
N PHE A 317 3.39 -4.46 -19.29
CA PHE A 317 2.38 -4.36 -18.24
C PHE A 317 1.10 -3.69 -18.70
N ASP A 318 1.20 -2.77 -19.66
CA ASP A 318 0.02 -2.12 -20.27
C ASP A 318 0.17 -2.00 -21.79
N PRO A 319 -0.07 -3.10 -22.53
CA PRO A 319 0.02 -3.08 -23.99
C PRO A 319 -1.11 -2.27 -24.65
N SER A 320 -2.17 -1.94 -23.91
CA SER A 320 -3.35 -1.24 -24.44
C SER A 320 -3.21 0.30 -24.46
N ASP A 321 -2.20 0.83 -23.78
CA ASP A 321 -1.94 2.27 -23.69
C ASP A 321 -1.52 2.86 -25.05
N GLN A 322 -2.38 3.71 -25.61
CA GLN A 322 -2.15 4.35 -26.90
C GLN A 322 -1.01 5.39 -26.86
N VAL A 323 -0.83 6.09 -25.75
CA VAL A 323 0.22 7.10 -25.57
C VAL A 323 1.59 6.42 -25.63
N MET A 324 1.76 5.32 -24.90
CA MET A 324 3.03 4.60 -24.93
C MET A 324 3.30 3.92 -26.27
N GLN A 325 2.26 3.40 -26.95
CA GLN A 325 2.39 2.89 -28.33
C GLN A 325 2.92 3.96 -29.29
N GLN A 326 2.39 5.19 -29.19
CA GLN A 326 2.85 6.34 -29.98
C GLN A 326 4.29 6.71 -29.65
N ASN A 327 4.68 6.70 -28.37
CA ASN A 327 6.06 6.96 -27.95
C ASN A 327 7.05 5.96 -28.55
N ILE A 328 6.71 4.67 -28.57
CA ILE A 328 7.56 3.64 -29.22
C ILE A 328 7.62 3.85 -30.73
N ALA A 329 6.50 4.15 -31.38
CA ALA A 329 6.47 4.45 -32.81
C ALA A 329 7.35 5.66 -33.14
N TYR A 330 7.32 6.68 -32.30
CA TYR A 330 8.16 7.87 -32.41
C TYR A 330 9.65 7.53 -32.27
N TYR A 331 10.05 6.74 -31.26
CA TYR A 331 11.44 6.26 -31.14
C TYR A 331 11.88 5.41 -32.32
N ARG A 332 11.00 4.57 -32.86
CA ARG A 332 11.28 3.77 -34.06
C ARG A 332 11.45 4.62 -35.31
N PHE A 333 10.66 5.67 -35.46
CA PHE A 333 10.74 6.58 -36.60
C PHE A 333 12.08 7.33 -36.62
N TYR A 334 12.52 7.86 -35.48
CA TYR A 334 13.80 8.59 -35.37
C TYR A 334 15.01 7.70 -35.04
N ARG A 335 14.90 6.38 -35.22
CA ARG A 335 15.95 5.42 -34.82
C ARG A 335 17.32 5.71 -35.44
N GLU A 336 17.35 6.14 -36.70
CA GLU A 336 18.61 6.43 -37.41
C GLU A 336 19.26 7.71 -36.86
N GLN A 337 18.47 8.76 -36.62
CA GLN A 337 18.93 10.02 -36.07
C GLN A 337 19.50 9.87 -34.65
N TRP A 338 18.90 9.01 -33.83
CA TRP A 338 19.34 8.76 -32.45
C TRP A 338 20.28 7.56 -32.30
N GLY A 339 20.65 6.91 -33.41
CA GLY A 339 21.55 5.76 -33.39
C GLY A 339 21.00 4.57 -32.58
N LEU A 340 19.68 4.40 -32.56
CA LEU A 340 18.99 3.29 -31.91
C LEU A 340 19.03 2.03 -32.79
N LYS A 341 19.19 0.89 -32.12
CA LYS A 341 19.23 -0.44 -32.73
C LYS A 341 17.99 -1.22 -32.30
N GLU A 342 17.71 -2.33 -33.00
CA GLU A 342 16.55 -3.17 -32.69
C GLU A 342 16.55 -3.70 -31.24
N LYS A 343 17.75 -3.93 -30.67
CA LYS A 343 17.92 -4.32 -29.28
C LYS A 343 17.47 -3.26 -28.26
N ASP A 344 17.45 -1.98 -28.65
CA ASP A 344 17.08 -0.86 -27.77
C ASP A 344 15.55 -0.73 -27.67
N PHE A 345 14.80 -1.49 -28.49
CA PHE A 345 13.35 -1.64 -28.41
C PHE A 345 12.93 -2.92 -27.68
N GLN A 346 13.85 -3.59 -27.01
CA GLN A 346 13.55 -4.73 -26.15
C GLN A 346 13.30 -4.25 -24.72
N PRO A 347 12.35 -4.86 -24.00
CA PRO A 347 12.16 -4.59 -22.59
C PRO A 347 13.44 -4.85 -21.79
N ARG A 348 13.63 -4.09 -20.72
CA ARG A 348 14.76 -4.31 -19.81
C ARG A 348 14.72 -5.70 -19.18
N PRO A 349 15.88 -6.37 -18.96
CA PRO A 349 15.91 -7.75 -18.46
C PRO A 349 15.20 -7.95 -17.12
N GLU A 350 15.30 -7.00 -16.20
CA GLU A 350 14.65 -7.04 -14.89
C GLU A 350 13.12 -6.99 -14.99
N ALA A 351 12.59 -6.15 -15.89
CA ALA A 351 11.16 -6.04 -16.17
C ALA A 351 10.63 -7.33 -16.81
N LEU A 352 11.36 -7.86 -17.80
CA LEU A 352 11.00 -9.09 -18.49
C LEU A 352 11.02 -10.30 -17.55
N ARG A 353 12.00 -10.38 -16.64
CA ARG A 353 12.07 -11.44 -15.62
C ARG A 353 10.86 -11.37 -14.69
N TYR A 354 10.54 -10.17 -14.20
CA TYR A 354 9.40 -9.94 -13.32
C TYR A 354 8.08 -10.28 -14.01
N TYR A 355 7.87 -9.79 -15.24
CA TYR A 355 6.67 -10.08 -16.04
C TYR A 355 6.49 -11.59 -16.29
N ASN A 356 7.54 -12.27 -16.74
CA ASN A 356 7.49 -13.71 -16.99
C ASN A 356 7.19 -14.51 -15.72
N GLN A 357 7.63 -14.04 -14.55
CA GLN A 357 7.35 -14.69 -13.28
C GLN A 357 5.89 -14.47 -12.84
N THR A 358 5.43 -13.22 -12.85
CA THR A 358 4.08 -12.83 -12.40
C THR A 358 3.00 -13.40 -13.29
N ILE A 359 3.15 -13.34 -14.61
CA ILE A 359 2.19 -13.91 -15.56
C ILE A 359 2.06 -15.42 -15.37
N LYS A 360 3.18 -16.15 -15.30
CA LYS A 360 3.14 -17.60 -15.07
C LYS A 360 2.50 -17.98 -13.74
N GLN A 361 2.69 -17.18 -12.69
CA GLN A 361 2.03 -17.39 -11.41
C GLN A 361 0.51 -17.20 -11.53
N LYS A 362 0.05 -16.16 -12.23
CA LYS A 362 -1.37 -15.89 -12.47
C LYS A 362 -2.01 -16.96 -13.35
N GLU A 363 -1.38 -17.32 -14.47
CA GLU A 363 -1.83 -18.41 -15.36
C GLU A 363 -1.95 -19.74 -14.61
N MET A 364 -0.96 -20.06 -13.76
CA MET A 364 -0.99 -21.29 -12.96
C MET A 364 -2.07 -21.24 -11.87
N LEU A 365 -2.30 -20.08 -11.25
CA LEU A 365 -3.38 -19.92 -10.28
C LEU A 365 -4.75 -20.08 -10.94
N GLU A 366 -4.97 -19.43 -12.09
CA GLU A 366 -6.19 -19.57 -12.88
C GLU A 366 -6.42 -21.02 -13.32
N PHE A 367 -5.36 -21.68 -13.81
CA PHE A 367 -5.39 -23.11 -14.11
C PHE A 367 -5.80 -23.92 -12.88
N ALA A 368 -5.19 -23.71 -11.71
CA ALA A 368 -5.53 -24.47 -10.51
C ALA A 368 -6.99 -24.24 -10.08
N LEU A 369 -7.50 -23.01 -10.14
CA LEU A 369 -8.89 -22.69 -9.81
C LEU A 369 -9.88 -23.36 -10.77
N ASN A 370 -9.60 -23.32 -12.07
CA ASN A 370 -10.46 -23.89 -13.11
C ASN A 370 -10.53 -25.43 -13.11
N TYR A 371 -9.59 -26.14 -12.48
CA TYR A 371 -9.59 -27.61 -12.47
C TYR A 371 -9.86 -28.21 -11.09
N LEU A 372 -9.70 -27.44 -10.00
CA LEU A 372 -9.91 -27.93 -8.64
C LEU A 372 -11.25 -27.48 -8.03
N TYR A 373 -11.87 -26.41 -8.53
CA TYR A 373 -13.10 -25.83 -7.95
C TYR A 373 -14.31 -25.89 -8.88
N THR A 374 -14.20 -26.50 -10.06
CA THR A 374 -15.30 -26.51 -11.06
C THR A 374 -16.29 -27.68 -10.93
N ASP A 375 -16.13 -28.58 -9.96
CA ASP A 375 -16.94 -29.82 -9.87
C ASP A 375 -17.88 -29.93 -8.65
N ASP A 376 -18.04 -28.88 -7.83
CA ASP A 376 -18.97 -28.90 -6.67
C ASP A 376 -20.37 -28.33 -6.97
N GLU A 377 -20.66 -27.92 -8.20
CA GLU A 377 -21.97 -27.38 -8.64
C GLU A 377 -22.46 -28.11 -9.90
N ASP A 378 -22.71 -29.43 -9.84
CA ASP A 378 -23.74 -30.12 -10.66
C ASP A 378 -23.70 -31.67 -10.51
N VAL A 379 -24.17 -32.20 -9.37
CA VAL A 379 -24.92 -33.48 -9.36
C VAL A 379 -25.92 -33.49 -8.20
N VAL A 380 -26.97 -32.67 -8.28
CA VAL A 380 -28.21 -32.99 -7.55
C VAL A 380 -28.99 -33.96 -8.42
N SER A 381 -28.98 -35.24 -8.04
CA SER A 381 -29.89 -36.23 -8.62
C SER A 381 -31.33 -35.75 -8.38
N PRO A 382 -32.21 -35.67 -9.40
CA PRO A 382 -33.56 -35.14 -9.25
C PRO A 382 -34.51 -35.91 -8.31
N GLU A 383 -34.04 -36.94 -7.61
CA GLU A 383 -34.87 -37.83 -6.79
C GLU A 383 -34.78 -37.61 -5.27
N GLU A 384 -33.97 -36.65 -4.78
CA GLU A 384 -33.92 -36.33 -3.34
C GLU A 384 -34.60 -35.00 -2.97
N ALA A 385 -35.28 -34.35 -3.92
CA ALA A 385 -36.05 -33.12 -3.69
C ALA A 385 -37.39 -33.33 -2.94
N VAL A 386 -37.61 -34.47 -2.27
CA VAL A 386 -38.87 -34.77 -1.57
C VAL A 386 -38.61 -35.45 -0.22
N THR A 387 -38.10 -34.69 0.75
CA THR A 387 -38.27 -34.77 2.22
C THR A 387 -37.17 -33.89 2.82
N SER A 388 -37.39 -32.80 3.56
CA SER A 388 -38.42 -32.47 4.54
C SER A 388 -38.55 -30.95 4.66
N HIS A 389 -39.78 -30.45 4.73
CA HIS A 389 -40.06 -29.10 5.22
C HIS A 389 -39.94 -29.03 6.75
N SER A 390 -39.61 -27.83 7.23
CA SER A 390 -39.78 -27.30 8.59
C SER A 390 -38.64 -27.54 9.59
N GLU A 391 -37.78 -26.53 9.75
CA GLU A 391 -37.66 -25.75 11.00
C GLU A 391 -36.88 -24.45 10.76
N HIS A 392 -37.42 -23.33 11.28
CA HIS A 392 -36.87 -21.97 11.23
C HIS A 392 -35.59 -21.88 12.08
N PRO A 393 -34.47 -21.32 11.60
CA PRO A 393 -33.26 -21.17 12.40
C PRO A 393 -33.21 -19.79 13.06
N ASP A 394 -34.12 -19.50 13.98
CA ASP A 394 -34.11 -18.26 14.77
C ASP A 394 -34.40 -18.55 16.26
N ALA A 395 -33.44 -19.14 16.96
CA ALA A 395 -33.23 -19.01 18.42
C ALA A 395 -32.17 -20.00 18.89
N GLU A 396 -30.92 -19.54 19.02
CA GLU A 396 -29.99 -19.83 20.13
C GLU A 396 -28.56 -19.45 19.72
N PHE A 397 -28.25 -18.15 19.81
CA PHE A 397 -26.90 -17.72 20.12
C PHE A 397 -26.95 -16.37 20.88
N GLU A 398 -27.43 -16.42 22.12
CA GLU A 398 -27.11 -15.38 23.11
C GLU A 398 -25.85 -15.84 23.86
N GLY A 399 -24.66 -15.46 23.37
CA GLY A 399 -23.39 -15.78 24.05
C GLY A 399 -22.15 -15.17 23.41
N MET A 400 -21.60 -14.12 24.05
CA MET A 400 -20.45 -13.28 23.64
C MET A 400 -20.67 -12.47 22.37
N GLY A 401 -21.22 -11.27 22.58
CA GLY A 401 -21.43 -10.27 21.55
C GLY A 401 -20.15 -9.77 20.89
N ASP A 402 -20.35 -9.31 19.67
CA ASP A 402 -19.43 -8.58 18.82
C ASP A 402 -18.89 -7.35 19.58
N TYR A 403 -17.72 -7.50 20.18
CA TYR A 403 -17.04 -6.45 20.96
C TYR A 403 -16.60 -5.26 20.10
N GLU A 404 -16.69 -5.37 18.77
CA GLU A 404 -16.28 -4.32 17.84
C GLU A 404 -17.28 -3.15 17.75
N GLU A 405 -18.59 -3.39 17.92
CA GLU A 405 -19.61 -2.34 17.72
C GLU A 405 -19.87 -1.49 18.97
N SER A 406 -19.82 -2.09 20.17
CA SER A 406 -20.14 -1.40 21.42
C SER A 406 -19.09 -0.38 21.86
N PHE A 407 -17.81 -0.60 21.53
CA PHE A 407 -16.71 0.28 21.92
C PHE A 407 -16.53 1.47 20.97
N LEU A 408 -16.85 1.29 19.68
CA LEU A 408 -16.94 2.39 18.72
C LEU A 408 -18.03 3.38 19.19
N ALA A 409 -19.20 2.89 19.59
CA ALA A 409 -20.34 3.71 20.04
C ALA A 409 -20.01 4.68 21.21
N GLU A 410 -19.10 4.30 22.13
CA GLU A 410 -18.75 5.12 23.29
C GLU A 410 -17.82 6.30 22.95
N TRP A 411 -17.00 6.18 21.90
CA TRP A 411 -16.14 7.27 21.40
C TRP A 411 -16.92 8.35 20.63
N TRP A 412 -18.12 8.03 20.13
CA TRP A 412 -18.93 8.92 19.29
C TRP A 412 -19.82 9.92 20.03
N GLN A 413 -19.72 10.02 21.36
CA GLN A 413 -20.35 11.14 22.05
C GLN A 413 -19.48 12.38 21.87
N GLU A 414 -19.99 13.36 21.12
CA GLU A 414 -19.38 14.68 21.02
C GLU A 414 -19.00 15.18 22.42
N PRO A 415 -17.74 15.58 22.69
CA PRO A 415 -17.40 16.17 23.96
C PRO A 415 -18.20 17.45 24.11
N LYS A 416 -19.08 17.51 25.13
CA LYS A 416 -19.90 18.69 25.44
C LYS A 416 -19.05 19.95 25.32
N SER A 417 -19.38 20.81 24.38
CA SER A 417 -18.69 22.07 24.19
C SER A 417 -18.92 22.94 25.43
N LYS A 418 -18.01 23.88 25.69
CA LYS A 418 -18.16 24.86 26.79
C LYS A 418 -19.47 25.67 26.68
N TRP A 419 -20.09 25.69 25.49
CA TRP A 419 -21.38 26.32 25.21
C TRP A 419 -22.57 25.45 25.62
N ASP A 420 -22.44 24.11 25.61
CA ASP A 420 -23.50 23.20 26.02
C ASP A 420 -23.75 23.25 27.53
N ALA A 421 -22.69 23.45 28.32
CA ALA A 421 -22.81 23.71 29.75
C ALA A 421 -23.51 25.06 30.07
N VAL A 422 -23.43 26.03 29.15
CA VAL A 422 -24.10 27.34 29.27
C VAL A 422 -25.57 27.24 28.85
N ILE A 423 -25.88 26.42 27.84
CA ILE A 423 -27.25 26.10 27.42
C ILE A 423 -27.99 25.33 28.53
N ASP A 424 -27.33 24.36 29.17
CA ASP A 424 -27.88 23.61 30.31
C ASP A 424 -28.12 24.52 31.54
N LEU A 425 -27.25 25.50 31.80
CA LEU A 425 -27.43 26.50 32.86
C LEU A 425 -28.59 27.48 32.58
N CYS A 426 -28.82 27.81 31.31
CA CYS A 426 -29.93 28.65 30.86
C CYS A 426 -31.27 27.89 30.87
N ALA A 427 -31.26 26.58 30.58
CA ALA A 427 -32.42 25.72 30.67
C ALA A 427 -32.86 25.49 32.13
N ALA A 428 -31.92 25.41 33.07
CA ALA A 428 -32.19 25.25 34.51
C ALA A 428 -32.81 26.49 35.20
N LYS A 429 -32.91 27.64 34.51
CA LYS A 429 -33.40 28.91 35.08
C LYS A 429 -34.72 29.45 34.49
N ARG A 430 -35.46 28.68 33.68
CA ARG A 430 -36.82 29.09 33.30
C ARG A 430 -37.85 28.74 34.39
N PRO A 431 -38.61 29.70 34.95
CA PRO A 431 -39.73 29.39 35.84
C PRO A 431 -40.83 28.69 35.06
N LYS A 432 -41.44 27.68 35.69
CA LYS A 432 -42.64 26.97 35.21
C LYS A 432 -43.74 27.95 34.84
N LEU A 433 -44.13 27.99 33.57
CA LEU A 433 -45.44 28.49 33.13
C LEU A 433 -46.28 27.31 32.67
N HIS A 434 -47.48 27.22 33.26
CA HIS A 434 -48.48 26.20 32.96
C HIS A 434 -49.11 26.46 31.57
N PRO A 435 -49.58 25.42 30.85
CA PRO A 435 -50.08 25.58 29.50
C PRO A 435 -51.58 25.89 29.52
N GLN A 436 -51.98 27.04 28.98
CA GLN A 436 -53.32 27.25 28.44
C GLN A 436 -53.23 28.07 27.15
N ASN A 437 -53.75 27.46 26.08
CA ASN A 437 -54.23 28.01 24.79
C ASN A 437 -53.58 29.29 24.26
N ILE A 438 -52.98 29.23 23.06
CA ILE A 438 -53.23 30.16 21.95
C ILE A 438 -52.81 29.46 20.64
N GLU A 439 -53.64 29.67 19.61
CA GLU A 439 -53.66 29.08 18.28
C GLU A 439 -52.57 29.60 17.31
N ILE A 440 -52.51 28.89 16.19
CA ILE A 440 -51.83 29.09 14.91
C ILE A 440 -52.03 30.53 14.37
N GLU A 441 -50.95 31.25 14.04
CA GLU A 441 -50.71 32.05 12.82
C GLU A 441 -49.49 33.00 12.98
N ASP A 442 -48.79 33.23 11.87
CA ASP A 442 -47.76 34.25 11.60
C ASP A 442 -46.36 34.13 12.24
N ILE A 443 -45.37 33.82 11.39
CA ILE A 443 -44.35 34.79 10.90
C ILE A 443 -43.65 34.16 9.69
N HIS A 444 -44.13 34.56 8.51
CA HIS A 444 -43.41 34.48 7.25
C HIS A 444 -43.27 35.91 6.74
N ARG A 445 -42.16 36.58 7.09
CA ARG A 445 -41.64 37.81 6.45
C ARG A 445 -40.38 38.25 7.19
N GLU A 446 -39.21 37.91 6.64
CA GLU A 446 -38.25 38.89 6.15
C GLU A 446 -37.09 38.15 5.48
N SER A 447 -37.21 38.13 4.17
CA SER A 447 -36.25 37.77 3.13
C SER A 447 -35.11 38.79 3.01
N HIS A 448 -33.92 38.28 2.68
CA HIS A 448 -32.93 38.90 1.77
C HIS A 448 -32.21 40.21 2.19
N ILE A 449 -30.87 40.18 2.16
CA ILE A 449 -29.83 41.25 2.03
C ILE A 449 -28.56 40.60 2.62
N LEU A 450 -27.38 40.45 2.02
CA LEU A 450 -26.72 40.93 0.80
C LEU A 450 -25.53 39.98 0.55
N ALA A 451 -25.21 39.73 -0.72
CA ALA A 451 -23.90 39.26 -1.15
C ALA A 451 -23.07 40.47 -1.67
N LEU A 452 -21.74 40.29 -1.69
CA LEU A 452 -20.70 41.02 -2.45
C LEU A 452 -19.82 42.07 -1.73
N GLY A 453 -18.50 41.97 -1.98
CA GLY A 453 -17.44 42.96 -1.69
C GLY A 453 -16.17 42.33 -1.08
N GLU A 454 -15.37 41.55 -1.82
CA GLU A 454 -14.14 41.97 -2.54
C GLU A 454 -12.90 42.37 -1.68
N ALA A 455 -11.87 41.50 -1.73
CA ALA A 455 -10.50 41.74 -2.20
C ALA A 455 -9.54 42.81 -1.59
N TRP A 456 -8.35 42.28 -1.21
CA TRP A 456 -6.96 42.83 -1.24
C TRP A 456 -6.41 43.70 -0.08
N THR A 457 -5.37 43.19 0.61
CA THR A 457 -3.95 43.56 0.41
C THR A 457 -2.98 42.70 1.25
N GLN A 458 -1.87 42.30 0.61
CA GLN A 458 -0.69 41.59 1.14
C GLN A 458 0.18 42.51 2.02
N SER A 459 0.92 41.95 3.00
CA SER A 459 2.39 41.93 2.98
C SER A 459 3.02 41.22 4.20
N SER A 460 3.93 40.28 3.88
CA SER A 460 5.18 39.89 4.56
C SER A 460 5.13 39.31 6.00
N ALA A 461 5.48 38.03 6.18
CA ALA A 461 6.86 37.51 6.20
C ALA A 461 6.92 36.08 6.78
N GLY A 462 7.61 35.18 6.05
CA GLY A 462 8.41 34.09 6.62
C GLY A 462 7.69 32.90 7.27
N SER A 463 7.34 31.89 6.46
CA SER A 463 7.53 30.49 6.86
C SER A 463 7.57 29.61 5.61
N SER A 464 8.55 28.72 5.55
CA SER A 464 8.76 27.76 4.47
C SER A 464 7.62 26.72 4.46
N HIS A 465 6.54 27.03 3.74
CA HIS A 465 5.42 26.12 3.53
C HIS A 465 5.70 25.18 2.37
N MET A 466 5.82 23.88 2.65
CA MET A 466 5.68 22.81 1.66
C MET A 466 4.24 22.31 1.71
N SER A 467 3.30 23.15 1.28
CA SER A 467 1.93 22.71 1.01
C SER A 467 1.92 22.00 -0.33
N VAL A 468 1.85 20.67 -0.31
CA VAL A 468 1.56 19.86 -1.51
C VAL A 468 0.09 20.11 -1.84
N ILE A 469 -0.15 21.16 -2.62
CA ILE A 469 -1.46 21.45 -3.21
C ILE A 469 -1.67 20.41 -4.32
N TRP A 470 -2.68 19.57 -4.11
CA TRP A 470 -3.23 18.66 -5.10
C TRP A 470 -3.84 19.47 -6.26
N LEU A 471 -3.30 19.32 -7.46
CA LEU A 471 -3.98 19.65 -8.70
C LEU A 471 -4.31 18.34 -9.40
N VAL A 472 -5.45 17.77 -9.04
CA VAL A 472 -6.20 16.86 -9.91
C VAL A 472 -6.98 17.75 -10.87
N TRP A 473 -6.69 17.60 -12.16
CA TRP A 473 -7.30 18.34 -13.26
C TRP A 473 -8.83 18.12 -13.30
N ARG A 474 -9.60 19.22 -13.36
CA ARG A 474 -11.00 19.24 -13.80
C ARG A 474 -11.27 20.60 -14.44
N GLU A 475 -11.34 20.68 -15.77
CA GLU A 475 -11.89 21.84 -16.49
C GLU A 475 -12.88 21.40 -17.58
N GLU A 476 -14.03 22.06 -17.62
CA GLU A 476 -15.11 21.86 -18.60
C GLU A 476 -14.81 22.54 -19.95
N PRO A 477 -15.35 22.05 -21.08
CA PRO A 477 -15.02 22.61 -22.40
C PRO A 477 -16.00 23.72 -22.84
N HIS A 478 -15.46 24.84 -23.33
CA HIS A 478 -16.16 25.76 -24.22
C HIS A 478 -15.74 25.52 -25.67
N GLY A 479 -16.72 25.22 -26.54
CA GLY A 479 -16.52 24.93 -27.97
C GLY A 479 -16.27 26.16 -28.86
N PRO A 480 -15.91 25.96 -30.15
CA PRO A 480 -15.44 27.02 -31.05
C PRO A 480 -16.56 27.64 -31.90
N GLN A 481 -16.36 28.89 -32.34
CA GLN A 481 -17.09 29.53 -33.44
C GLN A 481 -16.15 29.83 -34.62
N ASP A 482 -16.65 29.55 -35.81
CA ASP A 482 -16.03 29.64 -37.14
C ASP A 482 -15.78 31.09 -37.64
N GLY A 483 -14.89 31.25 -38.64
CA GLY A 483 -15.05 32.28 -39.67
C GLY A 483 -13.80 32.90 -40.34
N GLU A 484 -13.48 32.41 -41.55
CA GLU A 484 -13.03 33.13 -42.76
C GLU A 484 -11.65 33.87 -42.85
N GLY A 485 -10.87 33.57 -43.92
CA GLY A 485 -9.72 34.36 -44.43
C GLY A 485 -10.13 35.40 -45.50
N PRO A 486 -9.28 35.84 -46.48
CA PRO A 486 -7.82 35.68 -46.69
C PRO A 486 -7.08 36.96 -47.21
N LYS A 487 -5.77 36.82 -47.51
CA LYS A 487 -4.82 37.58 -48.42
C LYS A 487 -3.51 37.85 -47.65
N GLY A 488 -2.27 37.64 -48.11
CA GLY A 488 -1.64 37.47 -49.41
C GLY A 488 -0.28 38.19 -49.34
N GLY A 489 0.86 37.50 -49.52
CA GLY A 489 2.20 38.13 -49.48
C GLY A 489 3.36 37.11 -49.45
N GLN A 490 4.35 37.32 -50.30
CA GLN A 490 5.46 36.42 -50.67
C GLN A 490 6.76 36.68 -49.87
N MET A 491 7.63 35.67 -49.89
CA MET A 491 9.11 35.66 -49.77
C MET A 491 9.81 35.41 -48.40
N GLU A 492 10.60 34.32 -48.43
CA GLU A 492 11.95 34.09 -47.90
C GLU A 492 12.24 33.98 -46.39
N GLY A 493 12.68 32.77 -45.99
CA GLY A 493 13.96 32.58 -45.29
C GLY A 493 13.95 32.37 -43.77
N ALA A 494 14.62 31.29 -43.36
CA ALA A 494 15.22 31.01 -42.05
C ALA A 494 14.33 30.37 -40.94
N ASP A 495 14.67 29.09 -40.70
CA ASP A 495 15.10 28.52 -39.41
C ASP A 495 14.22 28.69 -38.16
N GLY A 496 13.88 27.55 -37.55
CA GLY A 496 13.40 27.47 -36.17
C GLY A 496 11.89 27.38 -35.99
N SER A 497 11.39 26.14 -35.80
CA SER A 497 10.34 25.74 -34.85
C SER A 497 9.56 24.52 -35.38
N LEU A 498 10.07 23.31 -35.12
CA LEU A 498 9.26 22.10 -35.04
C LEU A 498 9.36 21.61 -33.60
N GLU A 499 8.90 22.47 -32.68
CA GLU A 499 8.70 22.14 -31.28
C GLU A 499 7.20 21.94 -31.04
N GLU A 500 6.91 20.91 -30.25
CA GLU A 500 5.65 20.63 -29.54
C GLU A 500 4.47 20.08 -30.35
N VAL A 501 4.58 18.81 -30.73
CA VAL A 501 3.45 17.88 -30.67
C VAL A 501 3.93 16.53 -30.12
N ILE A 502 4.15 16.45 -28.80
CA ILE A 502 4.18 15.18 -28.05
C ILE A 502 3.46 15.39 -26.71
N ILE A 503 2.15 15.08 -26.78
CA ILE A 503 1.24 14.48 -25.79
C ILE A 503 1.00 15.23 -24.47
N TYR A 504 -0.09 16.00 -24.46
CA TYR A 504 -1.07 16.01 -23.38
C TYR A 504 -2.21 15.04 -23.74
N ILE A 505 -2.82 14.35 -22.75
CA ILE A 505 -4.29 14.25 -22.49
C ILE A 505 -4.67 13.02 -21.63
N ASP A 506 -5.58 13.29 -20.68
CA ASP A 506 -6.61 12.50 -19.97
C ASP A 506 -6.41 11.02 -19.61
N LEU A 507 -6.46 10.78 -18.29
CA LEU A 507 -6.89 9.52 -17.68
C LEU A 507 -8.37 9.62 -17.28
N GLU A 508 -9.28 9.30 -18.21
CA GLU A 508 -10.65 8.88 -17.88
C GLU A 508 -11.12 7.75 -18.81
N ARG A 509 -11.24 6.52 -18.27
CA ARG A 509 -12.43 5.65 -18.39
C ARG A 509 -12.18 4.23 -17.83
N SER A 510 -12.82 3.92 -16.70
CA SER A 510 -13.53 2.65 -16.51
C SER A 510 -14.81 2.89 -15.71
N GLN A 511 -15.90 3.15 -16.42
CA GLN A 511 -17.24 2.77 -15.97
C GLN A 511 -17.88 2.03 -17.13
N GLY A 512 -18.15 0.75 -16.87
CA GLY A 512 -18.87 -0.21 -17.68
C GLY A 512 -19.19 -1.38 -16.77
#